data_AF-A0A934CDA1-F1
#
_entry.id   AF-A0A934CDA1-F1
#
_cell.length_a   1.000
_cell.length_b   1.000
_cell.length_c   1.000
_cell.angle_alpha   90.00
_cell.angle_beta   90.00
_cell.angle_gamma   90.00
#
_symmetry.space_group_name_H-M   'P 1'
#
loop_
_entity.id
_entity.type
_entity.pdbx_description
1 polymer ?
#
loop_
_entity_poly.entity_id
_entity_poly.type
_entity_poly.pdbx_seq_one_letter_code
_entity_poly.pdbx_strand_id
1 'polypeptide(L)' 'IDLAPMVGASLEVMDRDARKMRGERPFVFSNMKTGLGLKDIIAFIVERGMLPAR' A
#
# COMPACT_ATOMS: atom_id res chain seq x y z
N ILE A 1 5.61 15.09 1.72
CA ILE A 1 6.97 14.76 1.23
C ILE A 1 7.13 13.25 1.32
N ASP A 2 7.51 12.59 0.23
CA ASP A 2 7.80 11.16 0.19
C ASP A 2 9.24 10.92 0.68
N LEU A 3 9.45 9.87 1.48
CA LEU A 3 10.74 9.56 2.10
C LEU A 3 11.65 8.80 1.13
N ALA A 4 11.11 8.09 0.13
CA ALA A 4 11.91 7.20 -0.72
C ALA A 4 13.16 7.86 -1.34
N PRO A 5 13.09 9.09 -1.90
CA PRO A 5 14.28 9.77 -2.44
C PRO A 5 15.32 10.12 -1.37
N MET A 6 14.89 10.41 -0.13
CA MET A 6 15.77 10.83 0.95
C MET A 6 16.64 9.69 1.50
N VAL A 7 16.20 8.44 1.29
CA VAL A 7 16.90 7.24 1.74
C VAL A 7 17.49 6.43 0.59
N GLY A 8 17.45 6.96 -0.64
CA GLY A 8 17.93 6.27 -1.83
C GLY A 8 17.13 5.01 -2.19
N ALA A 9 15.85 4.94 -1.80
CA ALA A 9 14.97 3.83 -2.14
C ALA A 9 14.27 4.06 -3.48
N SER A 10 14.20 3.02 -4.31
CA SER A 10 13.45 3.02 -5.57
C SER A 10 12.10 2.33 -5.39
N LEU A 11 11.00 3.06 -5.62
CA LEU A 11 9.65 2.52 -5.55
C LEU A 11 9.38 1.45 -6.63
N GLU A 12 10.02 1.57 -7.79
CA GLU A 12 9.90 0.58 -8.89
C GLU A 12 10.51 -0.76 -8.50
N VAL A 13 11.69 -0.75 -7.85
CA VAL A 13 12.32 -1.97 -7.33
C VAL A 13 11.45 -2.61 -6.25
N MET A 14 10.89 -1.79 -5.36
CA MET A 14 9.97 -2.26 -4.32
C MET A 14 8.69 -2.88 -4.89
N ASP A 15 8.10 -2.30 -5.94
CA ASP A 15 6.89 -2.84 -6.60
C ASP A 15 7.16 -4.21 -7.20
N ARG A 16 8.26 -4.34 -7.97
CA ARG A 16 8.68 -5.61 -8.58
C ARG A 16 8.89 -6.68 -7.52
N ASP A 17 9.63 -6.37 -6.46
CA ASP A 17 9.97 -7.32 -5.42
C ASP A 17 8.74 -7.71 -4.59
N ALA A 18 7.84 -6.75 -4.31
CA ALA A 18 6.57 -7.02 -3.64
C ALA A 18 5.68 -7.97 -4.45
N ARG A 19 5.53 -7.75 -5.77
CA ARG A 19 4.78 -8.66 -6.66
C ARG A 19 5.39 -10.07 -6.64
N LYS A 20 6.71 -10.17 -6.76
CA LYS A 20 7.40 -11.46 -6.73
C LYS A 20 7.19 -12.22 -5.42
N MET A 21 7.29 -11.53 -4.28
CA MET A 21 7.19 -12.18 -2.95
C MET A 21 5.76 -12.50 -2.54
N ARG A 22 4.77 -11.71 -2.99
CA ARG A 22 3.36 -11.84 -2.58
C ARG A 22 2.53 -12.70 -3.52
N GLY A 23 2.99 -12.94 -4.75
CA GLY A 23 2.19 -13.54 -5.81
C GLY A 23 0.92 -12.72 -6.04
N GLU A 24 -0.24 -13.37 -6.00
CA GLU A 24 -1.54 -12.74 -6.20
C GLU A 24 -2.07 -11.94 -5.00
N ARG A 25 -1.36 -11.93 -3.85
CA ARG A 25 -1.85 -11.23 -2.66
C ARG A 25 -1.71 -9.72 -2.83
N PRO A 26 -2.80 -8.93 -2.69
CA PRO A 26 -2.79 -7.50 -2.97
C PRO A 26 -1.84 -6.74 -2.04
N PHE A 27 -1.29 -5.64 -2.54
CA PHE A 27 -0.53 -4.66 -1.76
C PHE A 27 -0.75 -3.26 -2.35
N VAL A 28 -0.46 -2.22 -1.56
CA VAL A 28 -0.60 -0.83 -1.97
C VAL A 28 0.51 0.01 -1.33
N PHE A 29 1.05 0.97 -2.06
CA PHE A 29 1.92 2.00 -1.48
C PHE A 29 1.07 3.04 -0.75
N SER A 30 1.54 3.54 0.39
CA SER A 30 0.80 4.52 1.16
C SER A 30 1.70 5.63 1.70
N ASN A 31 1.08 6.78 1.98
CA ASN A 31 1.70 7.87 2.72
C ASN A 31 0.68 8.43 3.71
N MET A 32 0.88 8.13 5.00
CA MET A 32 -0.07 8.53 6.05
C MET A 32 -0.10 10.03 6.33
N LYS A 33 0.93 10.79 5.93
CA LYS A 33 0.90 12.25 6.06
C LYS A 33 -0.01 12.91 5.02
N THR A 34 -0.11 12.33 3.82
CA THR A 34 -0.94 12.88 2.74
C THR A 34 -2.25 12.12 2.54
N GLY A 35 -2.40 10.94 3.15
CA GLY A 35 -3.55 10.05 2.97
C GLY A 35 -3.49 9.19 1.71
N LEU A 36 -2.37 9.17 0.98
CA LEU A 36 -2.20 8.28 -0.19
C LEU A 36 -2.35 6.81 0.22
N GLY A 37 -3.13 6.03 -0.52
CA GLY A 37 -3.39 4.61 -0.26
C GLY A 37 -4.31 4.32 0.92
N LEU A 38 -4.70 5.33 1.70
CA LEU A 38 -5.52 5.13 2.91
C LEU A 38 -6.92 4.60 2.57
N LYS A 39 -7.54 5.11 1.51
CA LYS A 39 -8.86 4.64 1.05
C LYS A 39 -8.83 3.16 0.65
N ASP A 40 -7.78 2.74 -0.05
CA ASP A 40 -7.62 1.35 -0.51
C ASP A 40 -7.43 0.39 0.67
N ILE A 41 -6.64 0.80 1.68
CA ILE A 41 -6.43 0.02 2.91
C ILE A 41 -7.76 -0.12 3.68
N ILE A 42 -8.50 0.98 3.86
CA ILE A 42 -9.79 0.96 4.54
C ILE A 42 -10.76 0.03 3.82
N ALA A 43 -10.89 0.17 2.50
CA ALA A 43 -11.76 -0.68 1.68
C ALA A 43 -11.40 -2.16 1.82
N PHE A 44 -10.10 -2.50 1.75
CA PHE A 44 -9.63 -3.87 1.94
C PHE A 44 -10.02 -4.42 3.31
N ILE A 45 -9.86 -3.65 4.39
CA ILE A 45 -10.19 -4.09 5.75
C ILE A 45 -11.70 -4.27 5.91
N VAL A 46 -12.51 -3.33 5.40
CA VAL A 46 -13.98 -3.42 5.49
C VAL A 46 -14.48 -4.68 4.76
N GLU A 47 -14.01 -4.91 3.54
CA GLU A 47 -14.41 -6.06 2.72
C GLU A 47 -13.93 -7.37 3.34
N ARG A 48 -12.62 -7.51 3.60
CA ARG A 48 -12.02 -8.77 4.04
C ARG A 48 -12.27 -9.07 5.52
N GLY A 49 -12.50 -8.03 6.31
CA GLY A 49 -12.89 -8.12 7.72
C GLY A 49 -14.39 -8.26 7.94
N MET A 50 -15.20 -8.27 6.87
CA MET A 50 -16.67 -8.38 6.94
C MET A 50 -17.31 -7.33 7.85
N LEU A 51 -16.79 -6.09 7.82
CA LEU A 51 -17.27 -5.00 8.64
C LEU A 51 -18.45 -4.28 7.95
N PRO A 52 -19.41 -3.74 8.71
CA PRO A 52 -20.46 -2.91 8.14
C PRO A 52 -19.86 -1.66 7.47
N ALA A 53 -20.37 -1.31 6.29
CA ALA A 53 -20.06 -0.04 5.65
C ALA A 53 -20.55 1.10 6.55
N ARG A 54 -19.68 2.08 6.81
CA ARG A 54 -19.91 3.18 7.72
C ARG A 54 -20.16 4.48 6.97
#